data_AF-A0AA39NBV6-F1
#
_entry.id   AF-A0AA39NBV6-F1
#
_cell.length_a   1.000
_cell.length_b   1.000
_cell.length_c   1.000
_cell.angle_alpha   90.00
_cell.angle_beta   90.00
_cell.angle_gamma   90.00
#
_symmetry.space_group_name_H-M   'P 1'
#
loop_
_entity.id
_entity.type
_entity.pdbx_description
1 polymer ?
#
loop_
_entity_poly.entity_id
_entity_poly.type
_entity_poly.pdbx_seq_one_letter_code
_entity_poly.pdbx_strand_id
1 'polypeptide(L)'
;MKEILAGCFNEIKVELGGGKGTSVSWRGKHYEALTATDHQEIVWEISEVAFRLELATLDQMTWIAGPNHDTSRETTVSHCFAGPISIADVGSANMGLAYPNWYDCAPYLCSLQQLMQTWMGSKPDIIVKDRMSWLWTEVEIYELKKALAEYYVNNFFLYFGQPPTLPRYLPHNPQTSFVPMWHICGQTATPNVHADISKWE
;
A
#
# COMPACT_ATOMS: atom_id res chain seq x y z
N MET A 1 2.90 15.60 15.64
CA MET A 1 1.43 15.33 15.71
C MET A 1 0.65 16.11 14.65
N LYS A 2 0.85 17.44 14.48
CA LYS A 2 0.23 18.19 13.36
C LYS A 2 0.63 17.67 11.97
N GLU A 3 1.87 17.23 11.78
CA GLU A 3 2.34 16.64 10.51
C GLU A 3 1.77 15.24 10.23
N ILE A 4 1.48 14.44 11.27
CA ILE A 4 0.84 13.13 11.11
C ILE A 4 -0.62 13.30 10.68
N LEU A 5 -1.32 14.29 11.24
CA LEU A 5 -2.68 14.65 10.81
C LEU A 5 -2.72 15.33 9.43
N ALA A 6 -1.59 15.90 8.97
CA ALA A 6 -1.45 16.38 7.59
C ALA A 6 -1.32 15.23 6.58
N GLY A 7 -0.92 14.03 7.04
CA GLY A 7 -0.88 12.80 6.23
C GLY A 7 -2.26 12.34 5.74
N CYS A 8 -3.33 12.82 6.37
CA CYS A 8 -4.71 12.65 5.89
C CYS A 8 -5.08 13.68 4.80
N PHE A 9 -4.18 14.01 3.88
CA PHE A 9 -4.40 14.94 2.75
C PHE A 9 -5.18 16.25 3.05
N ASN A 10 -4.99 16.86 4.23
CA ASN A 10 -5.79 18.00 4.72
C ASN A 10 -7.30 17.74 4.88
N GLU A 11 -7.73 16.49 4.88
CA GLU A 11 -9.10 16.06 5.06
C GLU A 11 -9.56 16.23 6.50
N ILE A 12 -8.66 16.05 7.47
CA ILE A 12 -8.92 16.28 8.89
C ILE A 12 -8.49 17.69 9.29
N LYS A 13 -9.45 18.49 9.76
CA LYS A 13 -9.19 19.81 10.33
C LYS A 13 -9.60 19.84 11.80
N VAL A 14 -8.66 20.24 12.66
CA VAL A 14 -8.88 20.45 14.10
C VAL A 14 -8.65 21.92 14.42
N GLU A 15 -9.72 22.65 14.71
CA GLU A 15 -9.63 24.04 15.16
C GLU A 15 -9.54 24.10 16.68
N LEU A 16 -8.37 24.49 17.19
CA LEU A 16 -8.13 24.73 18.61
C LEU A 16 -8.46 26.19 18.93
N GLY A 17 -9.74 26.48 19.16
CA GLY A 17 -10.20 27.78 19.64
C GLY A 17 -10.10 27.88 21.17
N GLY A 18 -9.47 28.94 21.69
CA GLY A 18 -9.22 29.18 23.12
C GLY A 18 -10.44 29.46 24.01
N GLY A 19 -11.57 28.76 23.82
CA GLY A 19 -12.74 28.90 24.68
C GLY A 19 -14.05 28.28 24.17
N LYS A 20 -14.08 27.70 22.97
CA LYS A 20 -15.21 26.91 22.44
C LYS A 20 -14.66 25.60 21.88
N GLY A 21 -15.38 24.52 22.15
CA GLY A 21 -14.94 23.13 21.96
C GLY A 21 -14.24 22.87 20.62
N THR A 22 -13.30 21.94 20.65
CA THR A 22 -12.59 21.43 19.48
C THR A 22 -13.58 20.99 18.41
N SER A 23 -13.67 21.74 17.32
CA SER A 23 -14.44 21.33 16.14
C SER A 23 -13.53 20.45 15.28
N VAL A 24 -13.95 19.21 15.06
CA VAL A 24 -13.26 18.25 14.20
C VAL A 24 -14.14 18.03 12.96
N SER A 25 -13.53 18.18 11.79
CA SER A 25 -14.18 17.86 10.52
C SER A 25 -13.32 16.92 9.70
N TRP A 26 -13.97 16.05 8.94
CA TRP A 26 -13.36 15.13 7.97
C TRP A 26 -14.01 15.39 6.60
N ARG A 27 -13.19 15.70 5.59
CA ARG A 27 -13.62 16.08 4.23
C ARG A 27 -14.73 17.14 4.20
N GLY A 28 -14.68 18.09 5.12
CA GLY A 28 -15.67 19.16 5.27
C GLY A 28 -16.97 18.77 5.97
N LYS A 29 -17.13 17.50 6.39
CA LYS A 29 -18.22 17.06 7.27
C LYS A 29 -17.81 17.19 8.73
N HIS A 30 -18.66 17.77 9.56
CA HIS A 30 -18.46 17.78 11.01
C HIS A 30 -18.59 16.37 11.60
N TYR A 31 -17.89 16.11 12.70
CA TYR A 31 -17.89 14.81 13.39
C TYR A 31 -19.31 14.27 13.66
N GLU A 32 -20.24 15.13 14.09
CA GLU A 32 -21.62 14.75 14.39
C GLU A 32 -22.45 14.37 13.15
N ALA A 33 -21.98 14.74 11.96
CA ALA A 33 -22.63 14.47 10.68
C ALA A 33 -22.00 13.27 9.94
N LEU A 34 -21.02 12.59 10.53
CA LEU A 34 -20.36 11.44 9.90
C LEU A 34 -21.28 10.22 9.87
N THR A 35 -21.40 9.63 8.69
CA THR A 35 -22.14 8.39 8.44
C THR A 35 -21.28 7.15 8.72
N ALA A 36 -21.87 5.96 8.77
CA ALA A 36 -21.10 4.72 8.90
C ALA A 36 -20.07 4.52 7.77
N THR A 37 -20.41 4.94 6.56
CA THR A 37 -19.50 4.94 5.39
C THR A 37 -18.30 5.84 5.63
N ASP A 38 -18.51 7.03 6.18
CA ASP A 38 -17.42 7.96 6.51
C ASP A 38 -16.47 7.36 7.55
N HIS A 39 -17.00 6.65 8.55
CA HIS A 39 -16.17 5.93 9.53
C HIS A 39 -15.34 4.81 8.90
N GLN A 40 -15.89 4.09 7.92
CA GLN A 40 -15.16 3.05 7.19
C GLN A 40 -14.02 3.64 6.36
N GLU A 41 -14.25 4.78 5.69
CA GLU A 41 -13.23 5.51 4.94
C GLU A 41 -12.10 5.98 5.86
N ILE A 42 -12.42 6.56 7.02
CA ILE A 42 -11.43 7.00 8.03
C ILE A 42 -10.59 5.81 8.52
N VAL A 43 -11.24 4.70 8.88
CA VAL A 43 -10.53 3.50 9.36
C VAL A 43 -9.64 2.90 8.26
N TRP A 44 -10.12 2.89 7.02
CA TRP A 44 -9.33 2.45 5.86
C TRP A 44 -8.09 3.33 5.70
N GLU A 45 -8.25 4.65 5.67
CA GLU A 45 -7.18 5.62 5.47
C GLU A 45 -6.09 5.50 6.54
N ILE A 46 -6.50 5.47 7.82
CA ILE A 46 -5.55 5.31 8.94
C ILE A 46 -4.82 3.97 8.85
N SER A 47 -5.52 2.89 8.52
CA SER A 47 -4.91 1.56 8.38
C SER A 47 -3.94 1.50 7.19
N GLU A 48 -4.28 2.15 6.08
CA GLU A 48 -3.47 2.19 4.87
C GLU A 48 -2.18 3.00 5.10
N VAL A 49 -2.27 4.17 5.74
CA VAL A 49 -1.09 4.96 6.13
C VAL A 49 -0.21 4.19 7.13
N ALA A 50 -0.82 3.54 8.13
CA ALA A 50 -0.08 2.72 9.09
C ALA A 50 0.66 1.57 8.39
N PHE A 51 0.00 0.82 7.52
CA PHE A 51 0.63 -0.25 6.74
C PHE A 51 1.78 0.26 5.88
N ARG A 52 1.61 1.39 5.17
CA ARG A 52 2.65 2.02 4.35
C ARG A 52 3.90 2.37 5.15
N LEU A 53 3.72 3.01 6.30
CA LEU A 53 4.81 3.40 7.19
C LEU A 53 5.49 2.18 7.83
N GLU A 54 4.71 1.18 8.24
CA GLU A 54 5.22 -0.08 8.78
C GLU A 54 6.05 -0.85 7.75
N LEU A 55 5.58 -0.94 6.50
CA LEU A 55 6.33 -1.56 5.42
C LEU A 55 7.64 -0.82 5.15
N ALA A 56 7.60 0.51 5.05
CA ALA A 56 8.80 1.33 4.85
C ALA A 56 9.80 1.17 6.00
N THR A 57 9.33 1.10 7.24
CA THR A 57 10.18 0.92 8.42
C THR A 57 10.81 -0.48 8.44
N LEU A 58 10.02 -1.52 8.15
CA LEU A 58 10.53 -2.89 8.07
C LEU A 58 11.55 -3.02 6.95
N ASP A 59 11.29 -2.41 5.80
CA ASP A 59 12.20 -2.37 4.68
C ASP A 59 13.55 -1.77 5.08
N GLN A 60 13.55 -0.63 5.74
CA GLN A 60 14.77 0.02 6.23
C GLN A 60 15.58 -0.87 7.19
N MET A 61 14.91 -1.67 8.03
CA MET A 61 15.55 -2.55 9.02
C MET A 61 16.09 -3.85 8.42
N THR A 62 15.49 -4.33 7.34
CA THR A 62 15.80 -5.62 6.72
C THR A 62 16.65 -5.47 5.47
N TRP A 63 16.74 -4.28 4.89
CA TRP A 63 17.48 -4.03 3.67
C TRP A 63 18.98 -4.24 3.85
N ILE A 64 19.56 -5.03 2.96
CA ILE A 64 21.00 -5.14 2.82
C ILE A 64 21.47 -3.98 1.94
N ALA A 65 22.14 -2.99 2.56
CA ALA A 65 22.66 -1.84 1.85
C ALA A 65 23.52 -2.26 0.64
N GLY A 66 23.09 -1.87 -0.56
CA GLY A 66 23.94 -1.87 -1.73
C GLY A 66 25.01 -0.78 -1.61
N PRO A 67 26.09 -0.83 -2.40
CA PRO A 67 27.21 0.13 -2.29
C PRO A 67 26.83 1.61 -2.53
N ASN A 68 25.63 1.90 -3.03
CA ASN A 68 25.13 3.27 -3.19
C ASN A 68 23.91 3.47 -2.27
N HIS A 69 23.99 4.46 -1.37
CA HIS A 69 22.89 4.90 -0.51
C HIS A 69 21.87 5.60 -1.41
N ASP A 70 20.83 4.88 -1.82
CA ASP A 70 20.01 5.28 -2.96
C ASP A 70 18.73 5.99 -2.52
N THR A 71 18.56 7.27 -2.88
CA THR A 71 17.27 7.97 -2.81
C THR A 71 16.18 7.25 -3.61
N SER A 72 16.56 6.30 -4.49
CA SER A 72 15.69 5.33 -5.15
C SER A 72 14.87 4.45 -4.20
N ARG A 73 15.28 4.27 -2.93
CA ARG A 73 14.64 3.26 -2.07
C ARG A 73 13.23 3.65 -1.61
N GLU A 74 13.02 4.91 -1.22
CA GLU A 74 11.68 5.40 -0.89
C GLU A 74 10.75 5.36 -2.12
N THR A 75 11.29 5.62 -3.32
CA THR A 75 10.58 5.44 -4.60
C THR A 75 10.20 3.98 -4.82
N THR A 76 11.10 3.05 -4.53
CA THR A 76 10.85 1.60 -4.65
C THR A 76 9.74 1.14 -3.71
N VAL A 77 9.75 1.59 -2.45
CA VAL A 77 8.67 1.29 -1.49
C VAL A 77 7.36 1.92 -1.95
N SER A 78 7.39 3.15 -2.47
CA SER A 78 6.19 3.84 -2.97
C SER A 78 5.51 3.10 -4.12
N HIS A 79 6.25 2.36 -4.96
CA HIS A 79 5.67 1.53 -6.02
C HIS A 79 4.78 0.38 -5.50
N CYS A 80 4.88 0.01 -4.22
CA CYS A 80 3.95 -0.96 -3.61
C CYS A 80 2.53 -0.38 -3.44
N PHE A 81 2.34 0.92 -3.71
CA PHE A 81 1.12 1.66 -3.43
C PHE A 81 0.67 2.49 -4.64
N ALA A 82 -0.60 2.90 -4.62
CA ALA A 82 -1.17 3.72 -5.69
C ALA A 82 -0.75 5.20 -5.61
N GLY A 83 -0.12 5.61 -4.50
CA GLY A 83 0.36 6.96 -4.23
C GLY A 83 1.54 6.94 -3.24
N PRO A 84 1.95 8.09 -2.69
CA PRO A 84 3.12 8.17 -1.81
C PRO A 84 2.90 7.46 -0.46
N ILE A 85 3.99 7.13 0.22
CA ILE A 85 3.99 6.41 1.50
C ILE A 85 3.22 7.17 2.59
N SER A 86 3.37 8.50 2.64
CA SER A 86 2.87 9.35 3.72
C SER A 86 1.39 9.76 3.59
N ILE A 87 0.74 9.45 2.47
CA ILE A 87 -0.63 9.90 2.17
C ILE A 87 -1.42 8.75 1.56
N ALA A 88 -2.56 8.42 2.16
CA ALA A 88 -3.53 7.50 1.59
C ALA A 88 -4.79 8.26 1.16
N ASP A 89 -4.89 8.60 -0.13
CA ASP A 89 -6.14 9.17 -0.67
C ASP A 89 -7.21 8.08 -0.69
N VAL A 90 -8.37 8.31 -0.06
CA VAL A 90 -9.47 7.32 -0.05
C VAL A 90 -9.95 6.99 -1.46
N GLY A 91 -9.84 7.89 -2.43
CA GLY A 91 -10.11 7.59 -3.84
C GLY A 91 -9.26 6.44 -4.40
N SER A 92 -8.11 6.14 -3.78
CA SER A 92 -7.25 5.01 -4.13
C SER A 92 -7.65 3.67 -3.47
N ALA A 93 -8.71 3.64 -2.64
CA ALA A 93 -9.09 2.46 -1.85
C ALA A 93 -9.51 1.23 -2.66
N ASN A 94 -9.86 1.44 -3.94
CA ASN A 94 -10.15 0.37 -4.89
C ASN A 94 -8.93 0.00 -5.76
N MET A 95 -7.73 0.24 -5.23
CA MET A 95 -6.44 -0.08 -5.86
C MET A 95 -5.50 -0.65 -4.81
N GLY A 96 -4.37 -1.21 -5.24
CA GLY A 96 -3.34 -1.71 -4.32
C GLY A 96 -3.52 -3.18 -3.92
N LEU A 97 -2.78 -3.58 -2.89
CA LEU A 97 -2.60 -4.97 -2.47
C LEU A 97 -3.89 -5.64 -1.94
N ALA A 98 -4.77 -4.85 -1.32
CA ALA A 98 -6.00 -5.34 -0.73
C ALA A 98 -7.14 -5.51 -1.76
N TYR A 99 -6.99 -4.97 -2.96
CA TYR A 99 -8.08 -4.96 -3.93
C TYR A 99 -8.43 -6.39 -4.42
N PRO A 100 -9.72 -6.75 -4.55
CA PRO A 100 -10.12 -8.13 -4.86
C PRO A 100 -9.79 -8.57 -6.28
N ASN A 101 -9.69 -7.64 -7.22
CA ASN A 101 -9.33 -7.97 -8.60
C ASN A 101 -7.83 -8.30 -8.67
N TRP A 102 -7.53 -9.55 -9.02
CA TRP A 102 -6.16 -10.03 -9.11
C TRP A 102 -5.33 -9.25 -10.13
N TYR A 103 -5.94 -8.82 -11.24
CA TYR A 103 -5.28 -8.08 -12.32
C TYR A 103 -4.83 -6.70 -11.84
N ASP A 104 -5.74 -5.97 -11.20
CA ASP A 104 -5.45 -4.63 -10.70
C ASP A 104 -4.50 -4.66 -9.48
N CYS A 105 -4.48 -5.76 -8.71
CA CYS A 105 -3.55 -5.92 -7.58
C CYS A 105 -2.16 -6.41 -7.99
N ALA A 106 -2.01 -7.00 -9.19
CA ALA A 106 -0.78 -7.64 -9.63
C ALA A 106 0.45 -6.71 -9.68
N PRO A 107 0.38 -5.48 -10.24
CA PRO A 107 1.54 -4.59 -10.27
C PRO A 107 2.10 -4.29 -8.88
N TYR A 108 1.22 -4.03 -7.90
CA TYR A 108 1.60 -3.77 -6.53
C TYR A 108 2.24 -4.99 -5.85
N LEU A 109 1.74 -6.20 -6.15
CA LEU A 109 2.33 -7.44 -5.65
C LEU A 109 3.71 -7.70 -6.25
N CYS A 110 3.91 -7.40 -7.53
CA CYS A 110 5.21 -7.48 -8.18
C CYS A 110 6.21 -6.49 -7.56
N SER A 111 5.80 -5.25 -7.33
CA SER A 111 6.65 -4.26 -6.64
C SER A 111 6.99 -4.71 -5.23
N LEU A 112 6.03 -5.26 -4.48
CA LEU A 112 6.26 -5.82 -3.15
C LEU A 112 7.21 -7.03 -3.18
N GLN A 113 7.08 -7.90 -4.18
CA GLN A 113 7.99 -9.02 -4.39
C GLN A 113 9.42 -8.54 -4.61
N GLN A 114 9.62 -7.58 -5.51
CA GLN A 114 10.94 -6.99 -5.79
C GLN A 114 11.54 -6.34 -4.54
N LEU A 115 10.71 -5.64 -3.75
CA LEU A 115 11.14 -5.06 -2.48
C LEU A 115 11.63 -6.16 -1.53
N MET A 116 10.82 -7.19 -1.29
CA MET A 116 11.14 -8.27 -0.35
C MET A 116 12.31 -9.17 -0.80
N GLN A 117 12.58 -9.28 -2.10
CA GLN A 117 13.76 -9.98 -2.63
C GLN A 117 15.07 -9.39 -2.11
N THR A 118 15.09 -8.10 -1.78
CA THR A 118 16.29 -7.40 -1.29
C THR A 118 16.45 -7.43 0.23
N TRP A 119 15.47 -7.97 0.96
CA TRP A 119 15.55 -8.11 2.41
C TRP A 119 16.58 -9.17 2.82
N MET A 120 17.14 -9.06 4.01
CA MET A 120 18.01 -10.09 4.56
C MET A 120 17.25 -11.36 4.91
N GLY A 121 17.97 -12.49 4.98
CA GLY A 121 17.41 -13.77 5.37
C GLY A 121 16.90 -14.63 4.21
N SER A 122 16.47 -15.85 4.59
CA SER A 122 15.91 -16.85 3.67
C SER A 122 14.51 -16.44 3.24
N LYS A 123 14.22 -16.62 1.94
CA LYS A 123 12.97 -16.21 1.31
C LYS A 123 12.30 -17.43 0.70
N PRO A 124 10.95 -17.49 0.72
CA PRO A 124 10.21 -18.47 -0.07
C PRO A 124 10.61 -18.42 -1.55
N ASP A 125 10.70 -19.59 -2.19
CA ASP A 125 11.11 -19.72 -3.59
C ASP A 125 10.26 -18.87 -4.54
N ILE A 126 8.96 -18.76 -4.28
CA ILE A 126 8.04 -17.94 -5.07
C ILE A 126 8.39 -16.44 -5.02
N ILE A 127 8.96 -15.95 -3.93
CA ILE A 127 9.44 -14.57 -3.83
C ILE A 127 10.73 -14.42 -4.62
N VAL A 128 11.66 -15.38 -4.55
CA VAL A 128 12.97 -15.33 -5.22
C VAL A 128 12.87 -15.55 -6.73
N LYS A 129 11.83 -16.26 -7.20
CA LYS A 129 11.64 -16.59 -8.61
C LYS A 129 11.63 -15.34 -9.48
N ASP A 130 12.73 -15.12 -10.21
CA ASP A 130 12.82 -14.09 -11.24
C ASP A 130 11.94 -14.53 -12.41
N ARG A 131 10.76 -13.93 -12.51
CA ARG A 131 9.87 -14.17 -13.63
C ARG A 131 10.24 -13.22 -14.76
N MET A 132 11.18 -13.68 -15.59
CA MET A 132 11.46 -13.03 -16.89
C MET A 132 10.23 -13.03 -17.81
N SER A 133 9.30 -13.98 -17.62
CA SER A 133 7.99 -13.96 -18.27
C SER A 133 7.03 -13.12 -17.42
N TRP A 134 6.75 -11.92 -17.90
CA TRP A 134 5.82 -10.92 -17.34
C TRP A 134 4.39 -11.41 -17.14
N LEU A 135 4.13 -12.65 -17.55
CA LEU A 135 2.88 -13.36 -17.70
C LEU A 135 2.45 -13.99 -16.37
N TRP A 136 1.45 -13.40 -15.74
CA TRP A 136 0.83 -13.94 -14.53
C TRP A 136 -0.55 -14.53 -14.82
N THR A 137 -0.79 -15.71 -14.27
CA THR A 137 -2.14 -16.27 -14.13
C THR A 137 -2.74 -15.87 -12.77
N GLU A 138 -4.07 -15.89 -12.67
CA GLU A 138 -4.79 -15.61 -11.42
C GLU A 138 -4.30 -16.49 -10.25
N VAL A 139 -4.09 -17.80 -10.50
CA VAL A 139 -3.61 -18.75 -9.48
C VAL A 139 -2.25 -18.34 -8.94
N GLU A 140 -1.33 -17.96 -9.82
CA GLU A 140 0.03 -17.56 -9.43
C GLU A 140 0.04 -16.24 -8.65
N ILE A 141 -0.85 -15.31 -8.96
CA ILE A 141 -1.02 -14.07 -8.20
C ILE A 141 -1.56 -14.36 -6.80
N TYR A 142 -2.52 -15.28 -6.66
CA TYR A 142 -2.99 -15.68 -5.33
C TYR A 142 -1.90 -16.37 -4.50
N GLU A 143 -1.13 -17.27 -5.11
CA GLU A 143 0.00 -17.93 -4.44
C GLU A 143 1.07 -16.91 -4.02
N LEU A 144 1.41 -15.97 -4.91
CA LEU A 144 2.35 -14.89 -4.61
C LEU A 144 1.83 -14.02 -3.48
N LYS A 145 0.57 -13.58 -3.53
CA LYS A 145 -0.07 -12.75 -2.50
C LYS A 145 -0.02 -13.43 -1.13
N LYS A 146 -0.32 -14.73 -1.06
CA LYS A 146 -0.24 -15.50 0.18
C LYS A 146 1.18 -15.55 0.72
N ALA A 147 2.16 -15.86 -0.13
CA ALA A 147 3.56 -15.95 0.27
C ALA A 147 4.15 -14.62 0.72
N LEU A 148 3.84 -13.51 0.02
CA LEU A 148 4.25 -12.16 0.40
C LEU A 148 3.63 -11.75 1.72
N ALA A 149 2.34 -12.01 1.93
CA ALA A 149 1.65 -11.69 3.18
C ALA A 149 2.23 -12.46 4.37
N GLU A 150 2.46 -13.77 4.21
CA GLU A 150 3.08 -14.60 5.25
C GLU A 150 4.51 -14.13 5.56
N TYR A 151 5.30 -13.87 4.52
CA TYR A 151 6.68 -13.37 4.70
C TYR A 151 6.71 -12.01 5.38
N TYR A 152 5.84 -11.07 4.99
CA TYR A 152 5.69 -9.76 5.63
C TYR A 152 5.35 -9.90 7.12
N VAL A 153 4.30 -10.64 7.45
CA VAL A 153 3.82 -10.80 8.83
C VAL A 153 4.89 -11.42 9.71
N ASN A 154 5.55 -12.47 9.22
CA ASN A 154 6.62 -13.14 9.96
C ASN A 154 7.80 -12.20 10.20
N ASN A 155 8.29 -11.50 9.18
CA ASN A 155 9.41 -10.57 9.35
C ASN A 155 9.04 -9.41 10.27
N PHE A 156 7.86 -8.81 10.10
CA PHE A 156 7.44 -7.71 10.97
C PHE A 156 7.37 -8.16 12.43
N PHE A 157 6.76 -9.32 12.70
CA PHE A 157 6.69 -9.86 14.05
C PHE A 157 8.07 -10.17 14.64
N LEU A 158 9.00 -10.69 13.83
CA LEU A 158 10.36 -10.98 14.28
C LEU A 158 11.14 -9.71 14.69
N TYR A 159 10.97 -8.60 13.95
CA TYR A 159 11.70 -7.35 14.23
C TYR A 159 11.05 -6.49 15.32
N PHE A 160 9.72 -6.42 15.34
CA PHE A 160 8.98 -5.50 16.22
C PHE A 160 8.26 -6.18 17.39
N GLY A 161 8.16 -7.52 17.40
CA GLY A 161 7.53 -8.29 18.47
C GLY A 161 6.01 -8.14 18.58
N GLN A 162 5.36 -7.56 17.57
CA GLN A 162 3.92 -7.31 17.52
C GLN A 162 3.35 -7.59 16.12
N PRO A 163 2.05 -7.90 15.98
CA PRO A 163 1.44 -8.10 14.67
C PRO A 163 1.44 -6.79 13.86
N PRO A 164 1.70 -6.83 12.54
CA PRO A 164 1.58 -5.66 11.69
C PRO A 164 0.12 -5.28 11.41
N THR A 165 -0.05 -4.06 10.93
CA THR A 165 -1.25 -3.63 10.21
C THR A 165 -1.32 -4.34 8.86
N LEU A 166 -2.52 -4.79 8.47
CA LEU A 166 -2.73 -5.42 7.16
C LEU A 166 -3.47 -4.47 6.22
N PRO A 167 -3.17 -4.53 4.90
CA PRO A 167 -3.95 -3.82 3.88
C PRO A 167 -5.43 -4.14 4.00
N ARG A 168 -6.29 -3.13 3.88
CA ARG A 168 -7.74 -3.28 3.99
C ARG A 168 -8.43 -2.97 2.66
N TYR A 169 -9.43 -3.78 2.34
CA TYR A 169 -10.35 -3.50 1.24
C TYR A 169 -11.49 -2.62 1.73
N LEU A 170 -11.79 -1.55 1.00
CA LEU A 170 -12.98 -0.73 1.22
C LEU A 170 -14.12 -1.25 0.31
N PRO A 171 -15.25 -1.73 0.88
CA PRO A 171 -16.28 -2.43 0.11
C PRO A 171 -17.15 -1.55 -0.78
N HIS A 172 -17.00 -0.22 -0.68
CA HIS A 172 -17.75 0.75 -1.48
C HIS A 172 -16.81 1.64 -2.29
N ASN A 173 -17.35 2.23 -3.36
CA ASN A 173 -16.62 3.21 -4.15
C ASN A 173 -16.71 4.58 -3.47
N PRO A 174 -15.59 5.15 -3.01
CA PRO A 174 -15.58 6.49 -2.44
C PRO A 174 -15.93 7.52 -3.52
N GLN A 175 -16.59 8.60 -3.12
CA GLN A 175 -17.05 9.66 -4.04
C GLN A 175 -15.94 10.65 -4.44
N THR A 176 -14.69 10.21 -4.46
CA THR A 176 -13.52 11.05 -4.77
C THR A 176 -12.83 10.54 -6.03
N SER A 177 -12.48 11.46 -6.93
CA SER A 177 -11.69 11.13 -8.12
C SER A 177 -10.22 11.01 -7.73
N PHE A 178 -9.63 9.83 -7.95
CA PHE A 178 -8.20 9.60 -7.75
C PHE A 178 -7.56 9.17 -9.07
N VAL A 179 -6.39 9.73 -9.37
CA VAL A 179 -5.56 9.33 -10.50
C VAL A 179 -4.33 8.62 -9.94
N PRO A 180 -4.16 7.31 -10.18
CA PRO A 180 -3.02 6.58 -9.64
C PRO A 180 -1.70 7.06 -10.23
N MET A 181 -0.62 6.87 -9.46
CA MET A 181 0.71 6.83 -10.06
C MET A 181 0.77 5.69 -11.09
N TRP A 182 1.43 5.95 -12.22
CA TRP A 182 1.41 5.06 -13.39
C TRP A 182 2.02 3.70 -13.07
N HIS A 183 1.16 2.69 -12.92
CA HIS A 183 1.54 1.28 -13.04
C HIS A 183 1.12 0.84 -14.43
N ILE A 184 2.06 0.73 -15.36
CA ILE A 184 1.72 0.32 -16.73
C ILE A 184 1.42 -1.19 -16.68
N CYS A 185 0.18 -1.57 -17.01
CA CYS A 185 -0.24 -2.98 -17.11
C CYS A 185 -0.76 -3.25 -18.53
N GLY A 186 -0.16 -4.22 -19.22
CA GLY A 186 -0.51 -4.58 -20.59
C GLY A 186 -1.35 -5.86 -20.65
N GLN A 187 -2.52 -5.80 -21.29
CA GLN A 187 -3.27 -7.00 -21.67
C GLN A 187 -2.55 -7.72 -22.82
N THR A 188 -2.28 -9.01 -22.68
CA THR A 188 -1.71 -9.81 -23.77
C THR A 188 -2.80 -10.45 -24.63
N ALA A 189 -2.46 -10.85 -25.86
CA ALA A 189 -3.38 -11.52 -26.78
C ALA A 189 -3.80 -12.94 -26.32
N THR A 190 -3.16 -13.47 -25.27
CA THR A 190 -3.49 -14.75 -24.65
C THR A 190 -4.51 -14.55 -23.53
N PRO A 191 -5.68 -15.23 -23.55
CA PRO A 191 -6.63 -15.17 -22.46
C PRO A 191 -5.97 -15.69 -21.16
N ASN A 192 -6.21 -14.98 -20.05
CA ASN A 192 -5.71 -15.30 -18.70
C ASN A 192 -4.19 -15.15 -18.49
N VAL A 193 -3.55 -14.32 -19.30
CA VAL A 193 -2.11 -14.08 -19.23
C VAL A 193 -1.85 -12.58 -19.37
N HIS A 194 -1.19 -11.95 -18.39
CA HIS A 194 -0.97 -10.50 -18.38
C HIS A 194 0.48 -10.14 -18.17
N ALA A 195 0.94 -9.08 -18.87
CA ALA A 195 2.31 -8.57 -18.79
C ALA A 195 2.39 -7.37 -17.83
N ASP A 196 3.16 -7.50 -16.76
CA ASP A 196 3.63 -6.36 -15.96
C ASP A 196 4.76 -5.64 -16.74
N ILE A 197 4.60 -4.34 -16.98
CA ILE A 197 5.56 -3.53 -17.75
C ILE A 197 6.17 -2.41 -16.90
N SER A 198 6.27 -2.62 -15.58
CA SER A 198 6.95 -1.72 -14.62
C SER A 198 8.48 -1.59 -14.79
N LYS A 199 9.12 -2.34 -15.71
CA LYS A 199 10.56 -2.22 -16.02
C LYS A 199 10.90 -1.38 -17.27
N TRP A 200 9.98 -0.55 -17.78
CA TRP A 200 10.27 0.33 -18.93
C TRP A 200 10.84 1.72 -18.56
N GLU A 201 11.22 1.93 -17.30
CA GLU A 201 12.04 3.07 -16.87
C GLU A 201 13.34 2.61 -16.21
#